data_AF-A0A2I0PU91-F1
#
_entry.id   AF-A0A2I0PU91-F1
#
_cell.length_a   1.000
_cell.length_b   1.000
_cell.length_c   1.000
_cell.angle_alpha   90.00
_cell.angle_beta   90.00
_cell.angle_gamma   90.00
#
_symmetry.space_group_name_H-M   'P 1'
#
loop_
_entity.id
_entity.type
_entity.pdbx_description
1 polymer ?
#
loop_
_entity_poly.entity_id
_entity_poly.type
_entity_poly.pdbx_seq_one_letter_code
_entity_poly.pdbx_strand_id
1 'polypeptide(L)'
;MPEPGEITTLKHSDEIRICPDCGYTYGFHTSFISANAGKVRPVKDTREVYRVILICPECGARYDVGWRVSFTDTEDRVIKTIELQQHTP
;
A
#
# COMPACT_ATOMS: atom_id res chain seq x y z
N MET A 1 -4.05 -24.24 3.78
CA MET A 1 -4.23 -23.20 2.74
C MET A 1 -4.72 -21.97 3.46
N PRO A 2 -3.91 -20.92 3.65
CA PRO A 2 -4.40 -19.70 4.30
C PRO A 2 -5.44 -19.03 3.41
N GLU A 3 -6.52 -18.56 4.02
CA GLU A 3 -7.65 -17.94 3.33
C GLU A 3 -7.20 -16.61 2.69
N PRO A 4 -7.62 -16.29 1.45
CA PRO A 4 -7.21 -15.07 0.76
C PRO A 4 -7.87 -13.86 1.44
N GLY A 5 -7.24 -13.33 2.49
CA GLY A 5 -7.80 -12.20 3.23
C GLY A 5 -7.16 -11.91 4.56
N GLU A 6 -6.55 -12.91 5.23
CA GLU A 6 -5.96 -12.68 6.55
C GLU A 6 -4.63 -11.92 6.41
N ILE A 7 -4.50 -10.81 7.14
CA ILE A 7 -3.29 -10.00 7.20
C ILE A 7 -2.53 -10.39 8.46
N THR A 8 -1.43 -11.11 8.28
CA THR A 8 -0.58 -11.58 9.39
C THR A 8 0.37 -10.49 9.84
N THR A 9 0.56 -10.32 11.14
CA THR A 9 1.57 -9.37 11.65
C THR A 9 2.96 -10.00 11.58
N LEU A 10 3.88 -9.37 10.87
CA LEU A 10 5.26 -9.85 10.73
C LEU A 10 6.20 -8.95 11.51
N LYS A 11 6.96 -9.53 12.46
CA LYS A 11 7.97 -8.79 13.22
C LYS A 11 9.10 -8.36 12.31
N HIS A 12 9.50 -7.10 12.42
CA HIS A 12 10.62 -6.56 11.66
C HIS A 12 11.95 -7.18 12.13
N SER A 13 12.71 -7.73 11.19
CA SER A 13 14.12 -8.10 11.33
C SER A 13 14.97 -7.11 10.53
N ASP A 14 16.29 -7.31 10.50
CA ASP A 14 17.25 -6.46 9.76
C ASP A 14 16.85 -6.25 8.28
N GLU A 15 16.29 -7.29 7.66
CA GLU A 15 15.77 -7.27 6.30
C GLU A 15 14.49 -8.12 6.16
N ILE A 16 13.49 -7.61 5.42
CA ILE A 16 12.25 -8.33 5.10
C ILE A 16 12.15 -8.50 3.58
N ARG A 17 12.77 -9.56 3.05
CA ARG A 17 12.71 -9.90 1.61
C ARG A 17 12.23 -11.32 1.30
N ILE A 18 12.17 -12.19 2.32
CA ILE A 18 11.79 -13.61 2.17
C ILE A 18 10.36 -13.82 2.68
N CYS A 19 9.49 -14.42 1.87
CA CYS A 19 8.16 -14.84 2.28
C CYS A 19 8.23 -16.01 3.27
N PRO A 20 7.67 -15.90 4.49
CA PRO A 20 7.68 -17.00 5.45
C PRO A 20 6.76 -18.17 5.06
N ASP A 21 5.75 -17.92 4.21
CA ASP A 21 4.82 -18.97 3.74
C ASP A 21 5.39 -19.83 2.62
N CYS A 22 6.07 -19.23 1.63
CA CYS A 22 6.50 -19.93 0.41
C CYS A 22 8.00 -19.86 0.11
N GLY A 23 8.76 -19.01 0.82
CA GLY A 23 10.20 -18.86 0.62
C GLY A 23 10.62 -17.90 -0.51
N TYR A 24 9.68 -17.23 -1.17
CA TYR A 24 9.99 -16.24 -2.22
C TYR A 24 10.95 -15.14 -1.72
N THR A 25 12.06 -14.88 -2.42
CA THR A 25 13.19 -14.06 -1.92
C THR A 25 13.39 -12.69 -2.59
N TYR A 26 12.59 -12.33 -3.59
CA TYR A 26 12.80 -11.10 -4.38
C TYR A 26 12.00 -9.90 -3.87
N GLY A 27 11.52 -9.95 -2.62
CA GLY A 27 10.74 -8.88 -2.00
C GLY A 27 9.23 -9.02 -2.19
N PHE A 28 8.48 -8.01 -1.75
CA PHE A 28 7.02 -8.04 -1.70
C PHE A 28 6.41 -6.89 -2.50
N HIS A 29 5.21 -7.08 -3.04
CA HIS A 29 4.38 -5.96 -3.49
C HIS A 29 3.82 -5.21 -2.28
N THR A 30 3.58 -3.91 -2.42
CA THR A 30 3.03 -3.07 -1.36
C THR A 30 1.63 -2.59 -1.70
N SER A 31 0.71 -2.64 -0.74
CA SER A 31 -0.63 -2.06 -0.84
C SER A 31 -0.94 -1.21 0.38
N PHE A 32 -1.82 -0.21 0.22
CA PHE A 32 -2.20 0.71 1.28
C PHE A 32 -3.65 0.45 1.70
N ILE A 33 -3.88 0.30 3.01
CA ILE A 33 -5.22 0.15 3.59
C ILE A 33 -5.45 1.32 4.55
N SER A 34 -6.57 2.02 4.42
CA SER A 34 -6.89 3.13 5.33
C SER A 34 -7.04 2.62 6.77
N ALA A 35 -6.27 3.20 7.70
CA ALA A 35 -6.28 2.78 9.10
C ALA A 35 -7.60 3.14 9.82
N ASN A 36 -8.47 3.93 9.16
CA ASN A 36 -9.72 4.45 9.70
C ASN A 36 -10.96 3.96 8.94
N ALA A 37 -10.86 2.93 8.09
CA ALA A 37 -12.00 2.36 7.39
C ALA A 37 -13.15 2.05 8.37
N GLY A 38 -14.25 2.83 8.31
CA GLY A 38 -15.44 2.62 9.13
C GLY A 38 -15.56 3.41 10.44
N LYS A 39 -14.61 4.29 10.80
CA LYS A 39 -14.79 5.22 11.95
C LYS A 39 -15.11 6.63 11.46
N VAL A 40 -16.31 7.12 11.78
CA VAL A 40 -16.71 8.52 11.60
C VAL A 40 -15.74 9.39 12.39
N ARG A 41 -14.93 10.18 11.68
CA ARG A 41 -13.92 11.05 12.29
C ARG A 41 -14.62 12.29 12.85
N PRO A 42 -14.56 12.59 14.17
CA PRO A 42 -14.86 13.93 14.65
C PRO A 42 -13.73 14.87 14.19
N VAL A 43 -14.12 15.82 13.34
CA VAL A 43 -13.41 17.00 12.84
C VAL A 43 -12.22 17.46 13.72
N LYS A 44 -10.99 17.33 13.21
CA LYS A 44 -9.89 18.35 13.23
C LYS A 44 -8.52 17.82 12.78
N ASP A 45 -8.31 16.51 12.71
CA ASP A 45 -7.06 15.92 12.19
C ASP A 45 -7.29 15.37 10.77
N THR A 46 -7.06 16.19 9.75
CA THR A 46 -7.26 15.85 8.33
C THR A 46 -6.24 14.86 7.79
N ARG A 47 -5.27 14.42 8.60
CA ARG A 47 -4.22 13.51 8.14
C ARG A 47 -4.78 12.09 8.02
N GLU A 48 -4.98 11.62 6.79
CA GLU A 48 -5.33 10.23 6.54
C GLU A 48 -4.08 9.36 6.75
N VAL A 49 -4.22 8.35 7.61
CA VAL A 49 -3.15 7.40 7.92
C VAL A 49 -3.51 6.06 7.28
N TYR A 50 -2.56 5.50 6.55
CA TYR A 50 -2.67 4.22 5.86
C TYR A 50 -1.69 3.22 6.45
N ARG A 51 -2.12 1.96 6.53
CA ARG A 51 -1.26 0.80 6.81
C ARG A 51 -0.64 0.34 5.51
N VAL A 52 0.65 0.05 5.51
CA VAL A 52 1.33 -0.59 4.37
C VAL A 52 1.31 -2.09 4.59
N ILE A 53 0.73 -2.81 3.64
CA ILE A 53 0.64 -4.27 3.62
C ILE A 53 1.60 -4.80 2.58
N LEU A 54 2.46 -5.74 2.98
CA LEU A 54 3.34 -6.49 2.10
C LEU A 54 2.58 -7.71 1.55
N ILE A 55 2.64 -7.91 0.25
CA ILE A 55 1.93 -8.99 -0.45
C ILE A 55 2.96 -9.82 -1.20
N CYS A 56 3.01 -11.12 -0.91
CA CYS A 56 3.88 -12.03 -1.63
C CYS A 56 3.36 -12.20 -3.07
N PRO A 57 4.19 -11.96 -4.10
CA PRO A 57 3.76 -12.12 -5.50
C PRO A 57 3.48 -13.57 -5.89
N GLU A 58 4.09 -14.53 -5.19
CA GLU A 58 4.02 -15.95 -5.54
C GLU A 58 2.79 -16.63 -4.90
N CYS A 59 2.62 -16.50 -3.58
CA CYS A 59 1.52 -17.16 -2.86
C CYS A 59 0.37 -16.23 -2.48
N GLY A 60 0.51 -14.92 -2.67
CA GLY A 60 -0.52 -13.93 -2.31
C GLY A 60 -0.63 -13.64 -0.80
N ALA A 61 0.22 -14.25 0.05
CA ALA A 61 0.21 -14.02 1.49
C ALA A 61 0.40 -12.54 1.82
N ARG A 62 -0.33 -12.04 2.84
CA ARG A 62 -0.40 -10.64 3.22
C ARG A 62 0.17 -10.41 4.61
N TYR A 63 1.05 -9.43 4.75
CA TYR A 63 1.74 -9.12 5.99
C TYR A 63 1.64 -7.64 6.38
N ASP A 64 1.29 -7.34 7.63
CA ASP A 64 1.43 -6.01 8.24
C ASP A 64 2.73 -5.99 9.05
N VAL A 65 3.64 -5.10 8.68
CA VAL A 65 4.92 -4.88 9.38
C VAL A 65 4.86 -3.67 10.32
N GLY A 66 3.65 -3.19 10.63
CA GLY A 66 3.44 -2.01 11.49
C GLY A 66 3.69 -0.67 10.80
N TRP A 67 4.00 -0.65 9.49
CA TRP A 67 4.23 0.60 8.75
C TRP A 67 2.96 1.43 8.65
N ARG A 68 3.08 2.71 8.99
CA ARG A 68 2.02 3.72 8.88
C ARG A 68 2.54 4.87 8.05
N VAL A 69 1.84 5.18 6.97
CA VAL A 69 2.15 6.33 6.13
C VAL A 69 0.99 7.30 6.14
N SER A 70 1.30 8.56 5.93
CA SER A 70 0.30 9.60 5.71
C SER A 70 0.76 10.39 4.50
N PHE A 71 -0.12 10.54 3.52
CA PHE A 71 0.16 11.42 2.40
C PHE A 71 -0.21 12.83 2.83
N THR A 72 0.76 13.75 2.80
CA THR A 72 0.48 15.17 2.84
C THR A 72 0.31 15.62 1.40
N ASP A 73 -0.82 16.25 1.09
CA ASP A 73 -1.04 16.90 -0.19
C ASP A 73 -0.06 18.07 -0.31
N THR A 74 1.12 17.79 -0.85
CA THR A 74 2.04 18.80 -1.33
C THR A 74 2.39 18.39 -2.75
N GLU A 75 1.70 19.02 -3.70
CA GLU A 75 2.00 19.12 -5.13
C GLU A 75 1.30 18.15 -6.10
N ASP A 76 0.02 18.44 -6.34
CA ASP A 76 -0.64 18.36 -7.65
C ASP A 76 0.15 19.21 -8.69
N ARG A 77 1.19 18.64 -9.31
CA ARG A 77 1.96 19.28 -10.39
C ARG A 77 2.33 18.35 -11.55
N VAL A 78 1.49 17.36 -11.87
CA VAL A 78 1.53 16.75 -13.21
C VAL A 78 0.50 17.47 -14.08
N ILE A 79 0.90 18.66 -14.56
CA ILE A 79 0.20 19.36 -15.63
C ILE A 79 0.09 18.38 -16.81
N LYS A 80 -1.16 18.08 -17.19
CA LYS A 80 -1.51 17.44 -18.45
C LYS A 80 -0.76 18.11 -19.61
N THR A 81 0.21 17.42 -20.18
CA THR A 81 0.71 17.66 -21.53
C THR A 81 1.05 16.24 -21.99
N ILE A 82 0.22 15.59 -22.81
CA ILE A 82 0.04 15.88 -24.24
C ILE A 82 -1.32 15.33 -24.68
N GLU A 83 -2.28 16.18 -25.01
CA GLU A 83 -3.33 15.89 -26.01
C GLU A 83 -3.80 17.23 -26.62
N LEU A 84 -3.10 17.71 -27.65
CA LEU A 84 -3.72 18.55 -28.67
C LEU A 84 -3.54 17.89 -30.04
N GLN A 85 -4.56 17.11 -30.39
CA GLN A 85 -5.28 17.19 -31.66
C GLN A 85 -4.50 16.88 -32.94
N GLN A 86 -4.63 15.61 -33.35
CA GLN A 86 -4.86 15.31 -34.76
C GLN A 86 -6.14 16.06 -35.23
N HIS A 87 -6.07 16.61 -36.45
CA HIS A 87 -7.13 16.87 -37.44
C HIS A 87 -7.27 18.35 -37.90
N THR A 88 -6.57 18.78 -38.97
CA THR A 88 -6.99 18.96 -40.42
C THR A 88 -7.72 20.31 -40.66
N PRO A 89 -7.64 20.94 -41.86
CA PRO A 89 -8.30 20.46 -43.09
C PRO A 89 -7.36 20.05 -44.23
#